data_AF-A0A956QUB8-F1
#
_entry.id   AF-A0A956QUB8-F1
#
_cell.length_a   1.000
_cell.length_b   1.000
_cell.length_c   1.000
_cell.angle_alpha   90.00
_cell.angle_beta   90.00
_cell.angle_gamma   90.00
#
_symmetry.space_group_name_H-M   'P 1'
#
loop_
_entity.id
_entity.type
_entity.pdbx_description
1 polymer ?
#
loop_
_entity_poly.entity_id
_entity_poly.type
_entity_poly.pdbx_seq_one_letter_code
_entity_poly.pdbx_strand_id
1 'polypeptide(L)'
;MSLKISKRTAIGLALSMMACSPALAGELKAVERDADTHLVTLSSLRDLGICLLQIKQQSANIYLEATRKKVPLSANPTVDTPRDLTTRKLDEQANYLPTRPDWLLFYIATMEPIIHLFQEDIKVCDHDTARLNIPEPQKDRSDKLFERYKTGVDELNTHLDRINKLVETSDNNLELARQATAMYKIAEDLEKVRLEFFELVKNLKKDLKKDQAS
;
A
#
# COMPACT_ATOMS: atom_id res chain seq x y z
N MET A 1 -45.31 26.72 -10.99
CA MET A 1 -43.87 26.77 -11.30
C MET A 1 -43.10 26.48 -10.03
N SER A 2 -42.46 25.31 -9.95
CA SER A 2 -41.71 24.83 -8.79
C SER A 2 -40.32 25.49 -8.69
N LEU A 3 -40.02 26.05 -7.51
CA LEU A 3 -38.82 25.88 -6.66
C LEU A 3 -37.51 25.45 -7.37
N LYS A 4 -36.33 26.07 -7.15
CA LYS A 4 -35.66 26.20 -5.84
C LYS A 4 -34.58 27.30 -5.81
N ILE A 5 -34.48 27.88 -4.63
CA ILE A 5 -33.47 28.79 -4.10
C ILE A 5 -32.10 28.10 -4.03
N SER A 6 -31.08 28.75 -4.61
CA SER A 6 -29.67 28.38 -4.47
C SER A 6 -29.20 28.70 -3.04
N LYS A 7 -28.86 27.65 -2.28
CA LYS A 7 -28.22 27.78 -0.97
C LYS A 7 -26.71 27.80 -1.14
N ARG A 8 -26.12 28.88 -0.65
CA ARG A 8 -24.72 28.98 -0.20
C ARG A 8 -24.39 27.84 0.76
N THR A 9 -23.21 27.23 0.61
CA THR A 9 -22.43 26.71 1.74
C THR A 9 -20.94 26.87 1.43
N ALA A 10 -20.34 27.87 2.08
CA ALA A 10 -18.92 27.83 2.44
C ALA A 10 -18.81 27.13 3.81
N ILE A 11 -17.79 26.30 3.98
CA ILE A 11 -17.13 25.71 5.19
C ILE A 11 -16.29 24.58 4.56
N GLY A 12 -14.97 24.54 4.50
CA GLY A 12 -13.95 24.97 5.45
C GLY A 12 -13.36 23.72 6.12
N LEU A 13 -12.19 23.25 5.67
CA LEU A 13 -11.10 22.81 6.56
C LEU A 13 -9.80 22.56 5.77
N ALA A 14 -8.75 23.26 6.18
CA ALA A 14 -7.35 22.96 5.88
C ALA A 14 -6.81 21.90 6.86
N LEU A 15 -5.66 21.32 6.50
CA LEU A 15 -4.80 20.27 7.12
C LEU A 15 -4.84 18.98 6.30
N SER A 16 -3.74 18.39 5.81
CA SER A 16 -2.36 18.43 6.28
C SER A 16 -1.38 18.27 5.11
N MET A 17 -0.58 19.31 4.84
CA MET A 17 0.75 19.14 4.26
C MET A 17 1.69 18.75 5.39
N MET A 18 2.36 17.61 5.28
CA MET A 18 3.77 17.30 5.61
C MET A 18 3.94 15.81 5.27
N ALA A 19 4.82 15.38 4.36
CA ALA A 19 6.23 15.70 4.34
C ALA A 19 6.83 15.63 2.91
N CYS A 20 7.46 16.72 2.45
CA CYS A 20 8.82 16.72 1.89
C CYS A 20 9.28 18.16 1.56
N SER A 21 10.22 18.67 2.35
CA SER A 21 11.14 19.82 2.16
C SER A 21 10.72 21.10 1.40
N PRO A 22 10.89 22.31 2.00
CA PRO A 22 10.65 23.60 1.36
C PRO A 22 11.81 24.09 0.44
N ALA A 23 12.67 23.21 -0.05
CA ALA A 23 13.89 23.60 -0.77
C ALA A 23 13.73 23.81 -2.29
N LEU A 24 12.52 23.77 -2.85
CA LEU A 24 12.30 23.90 -4.31
C LEU A 24 11.41 25.07 -4.73
N ALA A 25 11.30 26.11 -3.89
CA ALA A 25 10.52 27.32 -4.22
C ALA A 25 11.20 28.26 -5.25
N GLY A 26 12.27 27.82 -5.94
CA GLY A 26 13.14 28.67 -6.76
C GLY A 26 12.99 28.56 -8.29
N GLU A 27 12.26 27.58 -8.83
CA GLU A 27 12.21 27.35 -10.29
C GLU A 27 10.76 27.23 -10.81
N LEU A 28 9.94 28.24 -10.51
CA LEU A 28 8.64 28.44 -11.16
C LEU A 28 8.76 29.56 -12.19
N LYS A 29 9.31 29.24 -13.36
CA LYS A 29 8.99 29.97 -14.60
C LYS A 29 8.78 28.98 -15.75
N ALA A 30 7.58 29.06 -16.30
CA ALA A 30 7.12 28.51 -17.58
C ALA A 30 6.82 26.99 -17.63
N VAL A 31 5.74 26.57 -16.96
CA VAL A 31 4.77 25.61 -17.53
C VAL A 31 3.37 26.02 -17.08
N GLU A 32 2.79 27.03 -17.73
CA GLU A 32 1.33 27.13 -17.80
C GLU A 32 0.87 26.13 -18.86
N ARG A 33 0.47 24.92 -18.42
CA ARG A 33 -0.46 24.02 -19.12
C ARG A 33 -0.87 22.87 -18.19
N ASP A 34 -2.17 22.79 -17.97
CA ASP A 34 -3.00 21.80 -17.27
C ASP A 34 -2.80 21.61 -15.76
N ALA A 35 -3.75 22.20 -15.02
CA ALA A 35 -3.92 22.06 -13.59
C ALA A 35 -4.60 20.74 -13.16
N ASP A 36 -4.93 19.81 -14.07
CA ASP A 36 -5.71 18.60 -13.75
C ASP A 36 -5.09 17.28 -14.26
N THR A 37 -3.81 17.25 -14.65
CA THR A 37 -3.17 15.99 -15.06
C THR A 37 -2.38 15.40 -13.89
N HIS A 38 -2.97 14.43 -13.18
CA HIS A 38 -2.25 13.58 -12.22
C HIS A 38 -1.21 12.72 -12.97
N LEU A 39 -0.02 13.29 -13.16
CA LEU A 39 1.07 12.64 -13.84
C LEU A 39 1.67 11.61 -12.88
N VAL A 40 1.44 10.31 -13.10
CA VAL A 40 2.12 9.27 -12.30
C VAL A 40 3.62 9.41 -12.55
N THR A 41 4.32 9.89 -11.54
CA THR A 41 5.76 10.08 -11.62
C THR A 41 6.48 8.82 -11.15
N LEU A 42 7.73 8.65 -11.63
CA LEU A 42 8.59 7.59 -11.10
C LEU A 42 8.85 7.77 -9.59
N SER A 43 8.73 9.01 -9.09
CA SER A 43 8.80 9.31 -7.66
C SER A 43 7.60 8.73 -6.91
N SER A 44 6.38 8.93 -7.41
CA SER A 44 5.16 8.34 -6.85
C SER A 44 5.24 6.81 -6.81
N LEU A 45 5.75 6.18 -7.88
CA LEU A 45 5.98 4.73 -7.91
C LEU A 45 7.10 4.28 -6.96
N ARG A 46 8.09 5.11 -6.64
CA ARG A 46 9.11 4.78 -5.63
C ARG A 46 8.50 4.84 -4.23
N ASP A 47 7.74 5.88 -3.95
CA ASP A 47 7.17 6.12 -2.63
C ASP A 47 6.13 5.04 -2.30
N LEU A 48 5.34 4.60 -3.29
CA LEU A 48 4.49 3.40 -3.19
C LEU A 48 5.29 2.15 -2.78
N GLY A 49 6.49 1.95 -3.33
CA GLY A 49 7.33 0.80 -2.98
C GLY A 49 7.81 0.84 -1.52
N ILE A 50 8.06 2.03 -0.96
CA ILE A 50 8.42 2.20 0.45
C ILE A 50 7.23 1.83 1.34
N CYS A 51 6.02 2.30 0.98
CA CYS A 51 4.79 1.96 1.69
C CYS A 51 4.51 0.45 1.69
N LEU A 52 4.66 -0.22 0.54
CA LEU A 52 4.50 -1.67 0.43
C LEU A 52 5.53 -2.44 1.25
N LEU A 53 6.78 -1.98 1.28
CA LEU A 53 7.82 -2.56 2.14
C LEU A 53 7.45 -2.45 3.62
N GLN A 54 6.88 -1.33 4.04
CA GLN A 54 6.43 -1.13 5.41
C GLN A 54 5.28 -2.09 5.77
N ILE A 55 4.26 -2.23 4.92
CA ILE A 55 3.19 -3.23 5.11
C ILE A 55 3.77 -4.64 5.20
N LYS A 56 4.72 -4.97 4.34
CA LYS A 56 5.39 -6.27 4.34
C LYS A 56 6.12 -6.54 5.66
N GLN A 57 6.87 -5.55 6.15
CA GLN A 57 7.60 -5.67 7.42
C GLN A 57 6.64 -5.82 8.61
N GLN A 58 5.58 -5.02 8.67
CA GLN A 58 4.62 -5.12 9.77
C GLN A 58 3.83 -6.44 9.73
N SER A 59 3.51 -6.95 8.53
CA SER A 59 2.94 -8.28 8.35
C SER A 59 3.87 -9.37 8.91
N ALA A 60 5.18 -9.28 8.65
CA ALA A 60 6.16 -10.20 9.23
C ALA A 60 6.24 -10.09 10.75
N ASN A 61 6.16 -8.87 11.30
CA ASN A 61 6.17 -8.67 12.75
C ASN A 61 4.93 -9.27 13.43
N ILE A 62 3.74 -9.15 12.82
CA ILE A 62 2.52 -9.80 13.32
C ILE A 62 2.67 -11.32 13.28
N TYR A 63 3.21 -11.87 12.18
CA TYR A 63 3.48 -13.31 12.09
C TYR A 63 4.42 -13.78 13.20
N LEU A 64 5.52 -13.07 13.45
CA LEU A 64 6.48 -13.39 14.51
C LEU A 64 5.86 -13.31 15.91
N GLU A 65 4.99 -12.33 16.15
CA GLU A 65 4.27 -12.22 17.42
C GLU A 65 3.30 -13.38 17.61
N ALA A 66 2.54 -13.71 16.57
CA ALA A 66 1.57 -14.79 16.57
C ALA A 66 2.24 -16.18 16.68
N THR A 67 3.46 -16.34 16.16
CA THR A 67 4.20 -17.61 16.15
C THR A 67 5.27 -17.71 17.24
N ARG A 68 5.22 -16.82 18.24
CA ARG A 68 6.20 -16.78 19.34
C ARG A 68 6.14 -18.06 20.17
N LYS A 69 7.27 -18.77 20.28
CA LYS A 69 7.42 -19.97 21.12
C LYS A 69 8.27 -19.66 22.36
N LYS A 70 8.11 -20.45 23.42
CA LYS A 70 8.98 -20.37 24.60
C LYS A 70 10.39 -20.84 24.23
N VAL A 71 11.39 -19.98 24.40
CA VAL A 71 12.79 -20.35 24.18
C VAL A 71 13.29 -21.12 25.41
N PRO A 72 13.74 -22.38 25.28
CA PRO A 72 14.32 -23.10 26.40
C PRO A 72 15.69 -22.52 26.77
N LEU A 73 16.07 -22.59 28.05
CA LEU A 73 17.35 -22.06 28.57
C LEU A 73 18.59 -22.65 27.89
N SER A 74 18.46 -23.82 27.26
CA SER A 74 19.51 -24.50 26.50
C SER A 74 19.59 -24.09 25.02
N ALA A 75 18.65 -23.28 24.53
CA ALA A 75 18.68 -22.83 23.15
C ALA A 75 19.77 -21.77 22.94
N ASN A 76 20.53 -21.89 21.85
CA ASN A 76 21.35 -20.81 21.34
C ASN A 76 20.44 -19.88 20.52
N PRO A 77 20.09 -18.68 21.00
CA PRO A 77 19.21 -17.79 20.26
C PRO A 77 19.91 -17.29 19.01
N THR A 78 19.42 -17.70 17.84
CA THR A 78 19.78 -17.08 16.57
C THR A 78 18.74 -16.02 16.22
N VAL A 79 19.20 -14.82 15.87
CA VAL A 79 18.34 -13.78 15.31
C VAL A 79 18.09 -14.13 13.86
N ASP A 80 17.10 -14.98 13.61
CA ASP A 80 16.68 -15.32 12.25
C ASP A 80 15.41 -14.53 11.91
N THR A 81 15.55 -13.50 11.08
CA THR A 81 14.40 -12.75 10.57
C THR A 81 13.88 -13.48 9.34
N PRO A 82 12.62 -13.94 9.30
CA PRO A 82 12.11 -14.68 8.15
C PRO A 82 12.22 -13.83 6.89
N ARG A 83 13.08 -14.25 5.95
CA ARG A 83 13.17 -13.62 4.61
C ARG A 83 11.94 -13.89 3.74
N ASP A 84 11.18 -14.93 4.09
CA ASP A 84 9.98 -15.37 3.40
C ASP A 84 9.02 -16.02 4.42
N LEU A 85 7.77 -15.56 4.41
CA LEU A 85 6.65 -16.10 5.17
C LEU A 85 5.90 -17.11 4.30
N THR A 86 6.44 -18.32 4.19
CA THR A 86 5.68 -19.44 3.61
C THR A 86 4.82 -20.10 4.67
N THR A 87 3.53 -20.30 4.36
CA THR A 87 2.55 -20.98 5.23
C THR A 87 3.00 -22.37 5.68
N ARG A 88 3.93 -22.99 4.94
CA ARG A 88 4.56 -24.28 5.27
C ARG A 88 5.38 -24.27 6.57
N LYS A 89 5.66 -23.09 7.14
CA LYS A 89 6.35 -22.94 8.43
C LYS A 89 5.41 -22.84 9.64
N LEU A 90 4.09 -22.73 9.41
CA LEU A 90 3.14 -22.64 10.52
C LEU A 90 2.90 -24.04 11.08
N ASP A 91 3.36 -24.26 12.29
CA ASP A 91 3.16 -25.51 13.03
C ASP A 91 1.80 -25.45 13.73
N GLU A 92 0.81 -26.17 13.20
CA GLU A 92 -0.57 -26.19 13.74
C GLU A 92 -0.67 -26.89 15.09
N GLN A 93 0.35 -27.68 15.47
CA GLN A 93 0.40 -28.42 16.72
C GLN A 93 1.27 -27.72 17.78
N ALA A 94 1.88 -26.58 17.44
CA ALA A 94 2.70 -25.84 18.36
C ALA A 94 1.88 -25.13 19.44
N ASN A 95 2.38 -25.19 20.67
CA ASN A 95 1.94 -24.33 21.76
C ASN A 95 2.63 -22.97 21.64
N TYR A 96 1.99 -22.04 20.92
CA TYR A 96 2.42 -20.66 20.85
C TYR A 96 2.13 -19.93 22.17
N LEU A 97 2.93 -18.91 22.47
CA LEU A 97 2.69 -18.04 23.60
C LEU A 97 1.53 -17.09 23.28
N PRO A 98 0.74 -16.66 24.28
CA PRO A 98 -0.30 -15.66 24.08
C PRO A 98 0.26 -14.42 23.39
N THR A 99 -0.48 -13.89 22.42
CA THR A 99 -0.09 -12.67 21.72
C THR A 99 -0.11 -11.48 22.67
N ARG A 100 0.77 -10.50 22.42
CA ARG A 100 0.81 -9.24 23.15
C ARG A 100 -0.03 -8.19 22.39
N PRO A 101 -1.22 -7.81 22.90
CA PRO A 101 -2.15 -6.95 22.16
C PRO A 101 -1.53 -5.60 21.78
N ASP A 102 -0.75 -5.00 22.68
CA ASP A 102 -0.11 -3.69 22.45
C ASP A 102 0.81 -3.69 21.22
N TRP A 103 1.55 -4.78 21.01
CA TRP A 103 2.42 -4.92 19.84
C TRP A 103 1.61 -5.11 18.57
N LEU A 104 0.55 -5.92 18.62
CA LEU A 104 -0.34 -6.11 17.48
C LEU A 104 -1.04 -4.81 17.09
N LEU A 105 -1.56 -4.06 18.07
CA LEU A 105 -2.17 -2.75 17.86
C LEU A 105 -1.17 -1.75 17.26
N PHE A 106 0.08 -1.73 17.74
CA PHE A 106 1.13 -0.90 17.15
C PHE A 106 1.37 -1.23 15.66
N TYR A 107 1.45 -2.51 15.30
CA TYR A 107 1.64 -2.92 13.91
C TYR A 107 0.42 -2.57 13.03
N ILE A 108 -0.80 -2.77 13.54
CA ILE A 108 -2.05 -2.41 12.85
C ILE A 108 -2.12 -0.90 12.62
N ALA A 109 -1.94 -0.11 13.67
CA ALA A 109 -1.98 1.36 13.63
C ALA A 109 -0.91 1.96 12.70
N THR A 110 0.16 1.20 12.42
CA THR A 110 1.18 1.59 11.44
C THR A 110 0.75 1.30 10.00
N MET A 111 -0.02 0.25 9.74
CA MET A 111 -0.45 -0.15 8.39
C MET A 111 -1.75 0.51 7.95
N GLU A 112 -2.70 0.70 8.87
CA GLU A 112 -4.01 1.29 8.61
C GLU A 112 -3.95 2.61 7.82
N PRO A 113 -3.16 3.63 8.23
CA PRO A 113 -3.10 4.88 7.46
C PRO A 113 -2.50 4.68 6.06
N ILE A 114 -1.58 3.73 5.87
CA ILE A 114 -0.98 3.46 4.56
C ILE A 114 -2.01 2.86 3.61
N ILE A 115 -2.76 1.85 4.09
CA ILE A 115 -3.81 1.19 3.30
C ILE A 115 -4.94 2.18 3.00
N HIS A 116 -5.31 3.03 3.97
CA HIS A 116 -6.28 4.09 3.75
C HIS A 116 -5.85 5.06 2.64
N LEU A 117 -4.58 5.50 2.64
CA LEU A 117 -4.05 6.35 1.57
C LEU A 117 -4.12 5.67 0.19
N PHE A 118 -3.82 4.37 0.10
CA PHE A 118 -3.98 3.63 -1.16
C PHE A 118 -5.43 3.61 -1.65
N GLN A 119 -6.40 3.45 -0.74
CA GLN A 119 -7.81 3.48 -1.10
C GLN A 119 -8.25 4.87 -1.58
N GLU A 120 -7.76 5.94 -0.96
CA GLU A 120 -8.03 7.30 -1.43
C GLU A 120 -7.39 7.55 -2.82
N ASP A 121 -6.15 7.11 -3.04
CA ASP A 121 -5.49 7.20 -4.35
C ASP A 121 -6.29 6.47 -5.46
N ILE A 122 -6.85 5.30 -5.15
CA ILE A 122 -7.73 4.57 -6.08
C ILE A 122 -8.99 5.36 -6.39
N LYS A 123 -9.66 5.94 -5.37
CA LYS A 123 -10.88 6.74 -5.56
C LYS A 123 -10.62 7.96 -6.44
N VAL A 124 -9.50 8.66 -6.22
CA VAL A 124 -9.11 9.79 -7.06
C VAL A 124 -8.91 9.33 -8.51
N CYS A 125 -8.24 8.19 -8.72
CA CYS A 125 -8.04 7.63 -10.07
C CYS A 125 -9.35 7.16 -10.75
N ASP A 126 -10.35 6.71 -9.98
CA ASP A 126 -11.67 6.31 -10.50
C ASP A 126 -12.57 7.52 -10.81
N HIS A 127 -12.42 8.63 -10.08
CA HIS A 127 -13.26 9.84 -10.21
C HIS A 127 -12.70 10.89 -11.16
N ASP A 128 -11.38 11.04 -11.23
CA ASP A 128 -10.73 11.97 -12.15
C ASP A 128 -10.37 11.28 -13.48
N THR A 129 -10.39 12.07 -14.55
CA THR A 129 -9.75 11.72 -15.83
C THR A 129 -8.21 11.68 -15.74
N ALA A 130 -7.69 11.38 -14.55
CA ALA A 130 -6.30 11.10 -14.18
C ALA A 130 -5.72 9.84 -14.85
N ARG A 131 -6.32 9.41 -15.96
CA ARG A 131 -5.73 8.43 -16.86
C ARG A 131 -4.46 9.08 -17.37
N LEU A 132 -3.32 8.53 -16.96
CA LEU A 132 -2.09 8.63 -17.73
C LEU A 132 -2.48 8.60 -19.21
N ASN A 133 -1.99 9.55 -20.01
CA ASN A 133 -2.13 9.48 -21.47
C ASN A 133 -1.31 8.29 -21.97
N ILE A 134 -1.87 7.10 -21.80
CA ILE A 134 -1.30 5.84 -22.22
C ILE A 134 -1.79 5.62 -23.65
N PRO A 135 -0.86 5.48 -24.61
CA PRO A 135 -1.22 5.15 -25.98
C PRO A 135 -2.14 3.92 -26.01
N GLU A 136 -3.14 3.93 -26.90
CA GLU A 136 -4.14 2.85 -27.01
C GLU A 136 -3.53 1.42 -27.02
N PRO A 137 -2.36 1.15 -27.65
CA PRO A 137 -1.74 -0.17 -27.61
C PRO A 137 -1.31 -0.66 -26.21
N GLN A 138 -1.07 0.24 -25.26
CA GLN A 138 -0.61 -0.06 -23.90
C GLN A 138 -1.72 0.06 -22.85
N LYS A 139 -2.89 0.55 -23.26
CA LYS A 139 -4.02 0.86 -22.38
C LYS A 139 -4.59 -0.38 -21.70
N ASP A 140 -4.88 -1.44 -22.45
CA ASP A 140 -5.37 -2.72 -21.89
C ASP A 140 -4.40 -3.30 -20.86
N ARG A 141 -3.09 -3.17 -21.10
CA ARG A 141 -2.08 -3.60 -20.12
C ARG A 141 -2.11 -2.75 -18.86
N SER A 142 -2.21 -1.43 -19.00
CA SER A 142 -2.30 -0.53 -17.85
C SER A 142 -3.56 -0.75 -17.03
N ASP A 143 -4.71 -0.90 -17.68
CA ASP A 143 -5.99 -1.13 -17.02
C ASP A 143 -5.94 -2.43 -16.20
N LYS A 144 -5.39 -3.51 -16.77
CA LYS A 144 -5.16 -4.78 -16.06
C LYS A 144 -4.23 -4.63 -14.85
N LEU A 145 -3.17 -3.82 -14.95
CA LEU A 145 -2.28 -3.56 -13.83
C LEU A 145 -2.98 -2.75 -12.73
N PHE A 146 -3.82 -1.78 -13.12
CA PHE A 146 -4.58 -0.96 -12.18
C PHE A 146 -5.63 -1.80 -11.45
N GLU A 147 -6.36 -2.66 -12.15
CA GLU A 147 -7.33 -3.58 -11.53
C GLU A 147 -6.66 -4.55 -10.55
N ARG A 148 -5.47 -5.07 -10.89
CA ARG A 148 -4.67 -5.90 -9.98
C ARG A 148 -4.23 -5.12 -8.74
N TYR A 149 -3.82 -3.86 -8.90
CA TYR A 149 -3.45 -2.99 -7.79
C TYR A 149 -4.65 -2.75 -6.87
N LYS A 150 -5.80 -2.35 -7.43
CA LYS A 150 -7.05 -2.11 -6.70
C LYS A 150 -7.50 -3.33 -5.92
N THR A 151 -7.57 -4.48 -6.58
CA THR A 151 -7.94 -5.75 -5.94
C THR A 151 -7.02 -6.07 -4.76
N GLY A 152 -5.71 -5.92 -4.94
CA GLY A 152 -4.75 -6.19 -3.86
C GLY A 152 -4.87 -5.22 -2.68
N VAL A 153 -5.17 -3.93 -2.92
CA VAL A 153 -5.43 -2.96 -1.84
C VAL A 153 -6.70 -3.31 -1.05
N ASP A 154 -7.76 -3.72 -1.74
CA ASP A 154 -9.00 -4.16 -1.07
C ASP A 154 -8.79 -5.44 -0.25
N GLU A 155 -7.98 -6.38 -0.75
CA GLU A 155 -7.57 -7.57 -0.02
C GLU A 155 -6.72 -7.22 1.21
N LEU A 156 -5.75 -6.30 1.10
CA LEU A 156 -4.97 -5.82 2.24
C LEU A 156 -5.87 -5.25 3.34
N ASN A 157 -6.84 -4.40 2.97
CA ASN A 157 -7.79 -3.83 3.93
C ASN A 157 -8.64 -4.93 4.59
N THR A 158 -9.14 -5.89 3.81
CA THR A 158 -9.93 -7.03 4.30
C THR A 158 -9.13 -7.86 5.32
N HIS A 159 -7.85 -8.13 5.04
CA HIS A 159 -6.99 -8.87 5.96
C HIS A 159 -6.64 -8.06 7.22
N LEU A 160 -6.42 -6.75 7.10
CA LEU A 160 -6.18 -5.88 8.24
C LEU A 160 -7.39 -5.84 9.20
N ASP A 161 -8.61 -5.70 8.65
CA ASP A 161 -9.85 -5.74 9.42
C ASP A 161 -10.02 -7.06 10.18
N ARG A 162 -9.67 -8.18 9.53
CA ARG A 162 -9.69 -9.50 10.16
C ARG A 162 -8.67 -9.58 11.29
N ILE A 163 -7.44 -9.12 11.07
CA ILE A 163 -6.41 -9.08 12.11
C ILE A 163 -6.90 -8.25 13.30
N ASN A 164 -7.47 -7.07 13.06
CA ASN A 164 -7.97 -6.20 14.12
C ASN A 164 -9.01 -6.90 15.02
N LYS A 165 -9.98 -7.59 14.41
CA LYS A 165 -10.98 -8.40 15.14
C LYS A 165 -10.35 -9.56 15.92
N LEU A 166 -9.28 -10.16 15.39
CA LEU A 166 -8.57 -11.27 16.04
C LEU A 166 -7.72 -10.80 17.23
N VAL A 167 -7.29 -9.53 17.28
CA VAL A 167 -6.56 -8.98 18.43
C VAL A 167 -7.44 -8.91 19.67
N GLU A 168 -8.74 -8.67 19.49
CA GLU A 168 -9.71 -8.56 20.60
C GLU A 168 -10.09 -9.92 21.21
N THR A 169 -9.69 -11.03 20.59
CA THR A 169 -10.12 -12.38 20.96
C THR A 169 -8.92 -13.23 21.38
N SER A 170 -9.02 -13.92 22.52
CA SER A 170 -7.95 -14.79 23.03
C SER A 170 -7.78 -16.05 22.18
N ASP A 171 -6.53 -16.51 22.02
CA ASP A 171 -6.14 -17.83 21.47
C ASP A 171 -6.28 -18.00 19.94
N ASN A 172 -6.05 -16.93 19.17
CA ASN A 172 -6.16 -16.94 17.69
C ASN A 172 -4.82 -16.86 16.95
N ASN A 173 -3.73 -17.32 17.58
CA ASN A 173 -2.37 -17.25 17.06
C ASN A 173 -2.23 -17.81 15.62
N LEU A 174 -2.83 -18.96 15.34
CA LEU A 174 -2.77 -19.58 14.02
C LEU A 174 -3.44 -18.71 12.96
N GLU A 175 -4.62 -18.18 13.27
CA GLU A 175 -5.37 -17.37 12.32
C GLU A 175 -4.70 -16.02 12.10
N LEU A 176 -4.20 -15.37 13.16
CA LEU A 176 -3.37 -14.16 13.05
C LEU A 176 -2.15 -14.39 12.14
N ALA A 177 -1.44 -15.50 12.32
CA ALA A 177 -0.29 -15.85 11.50
C ALA A 177 -0.68 -16.08 10.02
N ARG A 178 -1.84 -16.70 9.75
CA ARG A 178 -2.35 -16.90 8.38
C ARG A 178 -2.72 -15.58 7.72
N GLN A 179 -3.45 -14.70 8.42
CA GLN A 179 -3.83 -13.39 7.88
C GLN A 179 -2.59 -12.52 7.61
N ALA A 180 -1.61 -12.52 8.53
CA ALA A 180 -0.34 -11.83 8.34
C ALA A 180 0.47 -12.37 7.15
N THR A 181 0.49 -13.70 6.97
CA THR A 181 1.12 -14.33 5.80
C THR A 181 0.44 -13.92 4.49
N ALA A 182 -0.89 -13.81 4.48
CA ALA A 182 -1.64 -13.36 3.31
C ALA A 182 -1.30 -11.91 2.97
N MET A 183 -1.32 -10.99 3.95
CA MET A 183 -0.92 -9.59 3.74
C MET A 183 0.51 -9.45 3.20
N TYR A 184 1.45 -10.24 3.75
CA TYR A 184 2.83 -10.24 3.28
C TYR A 184 2.91 -10.59 1.78
N LYS A 185 2.21 -11.64 1.34
CA LYS A 185 2.19 -12.07 -0.06
C LYS A 185 1.51 -11.05 -0.97
N ILE A 186 0.38 -10.48 -0.53
CA ILE A 186 -0.30 -9.43 -1.30
C ILE A 186 0.61 -8.22 -1.47
N ALA A 187 1.34 -7.79 -0.43
CA ALA A 187 2.31 -6.71 -0.54
C ALA A 187 3.44 -7.04 -1.53
N GLU A 188 3.91 -8.30 -1.58
CA GLU A 188 4.90 -8.74 -2.59
C GLU A 188 4.32 -8.74 -4.01
N ASP A 189 3.07 -9.13 -4.19
CA ASP A 189 2.42 -9.12 -5.50
C ASP A 189 2.12 -7.70 -5.98
N LEU A 190 1.72 -6.79 -5.08
CA LEU A 190 1.59 -5.36 -5.37
C LEU A 190 2.94 -4.72 -5.73
N GLU A 191 4.04 -5.15 -5.11
CA GLU A 191 5.38 -4.69 -5.48
C GLU A 191 5.75 -5.13 -6.91
N LYS A 192 5.37 -6.34 -7.32
CA LYS A 192 5.53 -6.78 -8.72
C LYS A 192 4.68 -5.92 -9.67
N VAL A 193 3.42 -5.64 -9.32
CA VAL A 193 2.53 -4.77 -10.11
C VAL A 193 3.14 -3.37 -10.26
N ARG A 194 3.68 -2.80 -9.18
CA ARG A 194 4.38 -1.51 -9.19
C ARG A 194 5.60 -1.51 -10.12
N LEU A 195 6.41 -2.57 -10.10
CA LEU A 195 7.56 -2.72 -11.00
C LEU A 195 7.12 -2.85 -12.47
N GLU A 196 6.03 -3.56 -12.74
CA GLU A 196 5.44 -3.64 -14.08
C GLU A 196 4.94 -2.26 -14.57
N PHE A 197 4.28 -1.49 -13.70
CA PHE A 197 3.90 -0.10 -13.98
C PHE A 197 5.12 0.79 -14.23
N PHE A 198 6.18 0.63 -13.45
CA PHE A 198 7.41 1.40 -13.60
C PHE A 198 8.04 1.18 -14.98
N GLU A 199 8.15 -0.07 -15.44
CA GLU A 199 8.69 -0.35 -16.77
C GLU A 199 7.77 0.16 -17.88
N LEU A 200 6.45 0.11 -17.70
CA LEU A 200 5.49 0.71 -18.64
C LEU A 200 5.74 2.22 -18.78
N VAL A 201 5.73 2.97 -17.67
CA VAL A 201 5.95 4.43 -17.66
C VAL A 201 7.33 4.79 -18.20
N LYS A 202 8.36 4.03 -17.86
CA LYS A 202 9.73 4.22 -18.35
C LYS A 202 9.84 4.03 -19.86
N ASN A 203 9.17 3.04 -20.44
CA ASN A 203 9.17 2.82 -21.89
C ASN A 203 8.40 3.93 -22.62
N LEU A 204 7.23 4.33 -22.11
CA LEU A 204 6.48 5.47 -22.66
C LEU A 204 7.33 6.76 -22.69
N LYS A 205 8.09 7.04 -21.63
CA LYS A 205 9.02 8.20 -21.59
C LYS A 205 10.16 8.10 -22.61
N LYS A 206 10.62 6.90 -22.95
CA LYS A 206 11.66 6.71 -23.98
C LYS A 206 11.11 6.96 -25.38
N ASP A 207 9.92 6.46 -25.65
CA ASP A 207 9.26 6.60 -26.95
C ASP A 207 8.95 8.07 -27.24
N LEU A 208 8.41 8.81 -26.26
CA LEU A 208 8.18 10.25 -26.36
C LEU A 208 9.45 11.07 -26.66
N LYS A 209 10.60 10.68 -26.10
CA LYS A 209 11.88 11.36 -26.37
C LYS A 209 12.41 11.07 -27.78
N LYS A 210 12.11 9.90 -28.33
CA LYS A 210 12.53 9.51 -29.68
C LYS A 210 11.74 10.27 -30.74
N ASP A 211 10.44 10.44 -30.50
CA ASP A 211 9.56 11.19 -31.40
C ASP A 211 9.86 12.70 -31.43
N GLN A 212 10.42 13.26 -30.36
CA GLN A 212 10.87 14.67 -30.31
C GLN A 212 12.24 14.91 -30.97
N ALA A 213 12.99 13.84 -31.26
CA ALA A 213 14.33 13.92 -31.86
C ALA A 213 14.36 13.56 -33.35
N SER A 214 13.21 13.21 -33.93
CA SER A 214 13.01 12.90 -35.35
C SER A 214 12.32 14.07 -36.06
#